data_AF-A0A2E3JCM5-F1
#
_entry.id   AF-A0A2E3JCM5-F1
#
_cell.length_a   1.000
_cell.length_b   1.000
_cell.length_c   1.000
_cell.angle_alpha   90.00
_cell.angle_beta   90.00
_cell.angle_gamma   90.00
#
_symmetry.space_group_name_H-M   'P 1'
#
loop_
_entity.id
_entity.type
_entity.pdbx_description
1 polymer ?
#
loop_
_entity_poly.entity_id
_entity_poly.type
_entity_poly.pdbx_seq_one_letter_code
_entity_poly.pdbx_strand_id
1 'polypeptide(L)'
;MLTQPTTDKILLAIANDLNAVVLPAVDDEQAKVLLGQIDQLLRRLSRRSATEIAWMTEEINAINEVLGREDREVTSLLLADVAAEYSEASGALGDAIDEAFAANDEDMIKKLKNLLSLRIEKEQEILGQLDLVGRG
;
A
#
# COMPACT_ATOMS: atom_id res chain seq x y z
N MET A 1 5.52 1.99 25.59
CA MET A 1 5.52 1.29 24.29
C MET A 1 6.54 1.96 23.41
N LEU A 2 7.60 1.24 23.01
CA LEU A 2 8.40 1.66 21.85
C LEU A 2 7.56 1.29 20.62
N THR A 3 6.88 2.28 20.03
CA THR A 3 6.14 2.10 18.77
C THR A 3 7.12 1.64 17.70
N GLN A 4 6.88 0.47 17.09
CA GLN A 4 7.70 -0.02 16.00
C GLN A 4 7.66 0.99 14.83
N PRO A 5 8.79 1.24 14.15
CA PRO A 5 8.81 2.16 13.01
C PRO A 5 7.99 1.58 11.85
N THR A 6 7.25 2.44 11.16
CA THR A 6 6.49 2.11 9.96
C THR A 6 7.42 1.80 8.79
N THR A 7 6.93 1.11 7.76
CA THR A 7 7.72 0.70 6.58
C THR A 7 8.42 1.89 5.91
N ASP A 8 7.71 3.02 5.76
CA ASP A 8 8.25 4.24 5.17
C ASP A 8 9.42 4.83 5.99
N LYS A 9 9.34 4.78 7.33
CA LYS A 9 10.39 5.23 8.23
C LYS A 9 11.62 4.34 8.18
N ILE A 10 11.43 3.02 8.08
CA ILE A 10 12.53 2.06 7.91
C ILE A 10 13.28 2.34 6.61
N LEU A 11 12.55 2.50 5.50
CA LEU A 11 13.15 2.79 4.19
C LEU A 11 13.91 4.12 4.16
N LEU A 12 13.36 5.17 4.80
CA LEU A 12 14.05 6.46 4.92
C LEU A 12 15.30 6.38 5.80
N ALA A 13 15.26 5.62 6.90
CA ALA A 13 16.42 5.43 7.75
C ALA A 13 17.57 4.76 6.98
N ILE A 14 17.27 3.69 6.22
CA ILE A 14 18.26 3.01 5.37
C ILE A 14 18.83 3.98 4.33
N ALA A 15 17.97 4.75 3.64
CA ALA A 15 18.42 5.72 2.64
C ALA A 15 19.35 6.79 3.25
N ASN A 16 19.04 7.24 4.47
CA ASN A 16 19.87 8.21 5.19
C ASN A 16 21.21 7.61 5.61
N ASP A 17 21.23 6.38 6.14
CA ASP A 17 22.47 5.69 6.52
C ASP A 17 23.38 5.41 5.32
N LEU A 18 22.80 5.02 4.18
CA LEU A 18 23.56 4.85 2.93
C LEU A 18 24.26 6.15 2.51
N ASN A 19 23.59 7.30 2.62
CA ASN A 19 24.18 8.59 2.25
C ASN A 19 25.16 9.13 3.29
N ALA A 20 24.85 9.00 4.57
CA ALA A 20 25.63 9.63 5.64
C ALA A 20 26.87 8.81 6.02
N VAL A 21 26.80 7.48 5.89
CA VAL A 21 27.83 6.56 6.38
C VAL A 21 28.52 5.82 5.23
N VAL A 22 27.75 5.24 4.30
CA VAL A 22 28.31 4.36 3.27
C VAL A 22 28.92 5.17 2.13
N LEU A 23 28.21 6.16 1.60
CA LEU A 23 28.67 6.98 0.46
C LEU A 23 30.05 7.63 0.69
N PRO A 24 30.37 8.23 1.86
CA PRO A 24 31.69 8.81 2.10
C PRO A 24 32.83 7.78 2.18
N ALA A 25 32.51 6.51 2.42
CA ALA A 25 33.49 5.43 2.55
C ALA A 25 33.73 4.66 1.23
N VAL A 26 33.03 5.01 0.15
CA VAL A 26 33.16 4.38 -1.16
C VAL A 26 34.03 5.25 -2.05
N ASP A 27 35.15 4.70 -2.52
CA ASP A 27 36.08 5.42 -3.42
C ASP A 27 35.72 5.26 -4.90
N ASP A 28 35.14 4.11 -5.29
CA ASP A 28 34.79 3.81 -6.68
C ASP A 28 33.62 4.67 -7.19
N GLU A 29 33.84 5.43 -8.26
CA GLU A 29 32.85 6.36 -8.82
C GLU A 29 31.62 5.65 -9.38
N GLN A 30 31.78 4.45 -9.96
CA GLN A 30 30.63 3.69 -10.47
C GLN A 30 29.74 3.21 -9.31
N ALA A 31 30.34 2.77 -8.21
CA ALA A 31 29.62 2.39 -6.99
C ALA A 31 28.89 3.57 -6.35
N LYS A 32 29.46 4.79 -6.37
CA LYS A 32 28.75 6.01 -5.92
C LYS A 32 27.50 6.29 -6.74
N VAL A 33 27.58 6.14 -8.08
CA VAL A 33 26.40 6.30 -8.95
C VAL A 33 25.31 5.28 -8.62
N LEU A 34 25.69 4.01 -8.43
CA LEU A 34 24.75 2.96 -8.02
C LEU A 34 24.12 3.25 -6.66
N LEU A 35 24.89 3.74 -5.68
CA LEU A 35 24.35 4.18 -4.38
C LEU A 35 23.33 5.31 -4.51
N GLY A 36 23.58 6.28 -5.39
CA GLY A 36 22.61 7.34 -5.69
C GLY A 36 21.30 6.80 -6.29
N GLN A 37 21.38 5.79 -7.18
CA GLN A 37 20.20 5.13 -7.72
C GLN A 37 19.42 4.35 -6.65
N ILE A 38 20.14 3.68 -5.74
CA ILE A 38 19.54 2.95 -4.60
C ILE A 38 18.81 3.92 -3.66
N ASP A 39 19.41 5.07 -3.31
CA ASP A 39 18.75 6.10 -2.50
C ASP A 39 17.43 6.57 -3.14
N GLN A 40 17.45 6.89 -4.43
CA GLN A 40 16.25 7.31 -5.15
C GLN A 40 15.17 6.22 -5.18
N LEU A 41 15.55 4.95 -5.30
CA LEU A 41 14.62 3.82 -5.21
C LEU A 41 14.02 3.70 -3.80
N LEU A 42 14.85 3.74 -2.76
CA LEU A 42 14.37 3.63 -1.37
C LEU A 42 13.42 4.76 -0.98
N ARG A 43 13.70 6.00 -1.40
CA ARG A 43 12.81 7.14 -1.15
C ARG A 43 11.48 7.03 -1.91
N ARG A 44 11.51 6.51 -3.13
CA ARG A 44 10.27 6.20 -3.89
C ARG A 44 9.47 5.10 -3.23
N LEU A 45 10.12 4.01 -2.80
CA LEU A 45 9.48 2.92 -2.08
C LEU A 45 8.88 3.40 -0.75
N SER A 46 9.57 4.30 -0.03
CA SER A 46 9.04 4.90 1.20
C SER A 46 7.72 5.62 0.95
N ARG A 47 7.68 6.54 -0.04
CA ARG A 47 6.45 7.25 -0.39
C ARG A 47 5.35 6.30 -0.84
N ARG A 48 5.70 5.35 -1.72
CA ARG A 48 4.75 4.38 -2.28
C ARG A 48 4.14 3.49 -1.19
N SER A 49 4.96 2.94 -0.29
CA SER A 49 4.47 2.10 0.82
C SER A 49 3.56 2.87 1.77
N ALA A 50 3.84 4.14 2.07
CA ALA A 50 2.94 4.98 2.86
C ALA A 50 1.60 5.21 2.14
N THR A 51 1.63 5.51 0.83
CA THR A 51 0.42 5.68 0.01
C THR A 51 -0.40 4.41 -0.10
N GLU A 52 0.24 3.25 -0.33
CA GLU A 52 -0.44 1.95 -0.41
C GLU A 52 -1.10 1.59 0.92
N ILE A 53 -0.42 1.79 2.06
CA ILE A 53 -0.99 1.54 3.40
C ILE A 53 -2.21 2.45 3.67
N ALA A 54 -2.10 3.73 3.32
CA ALA A 54 -3.21 4.68 3.49
C ALA A 54 -4.44 4.26 2.66
N TRP A 55 -4.22 3.92 1.39
CA TRP A 55 -5.29 3.45 0.52
C TRP A 55 -5.91 2.13 1.00
N MET A 56 -5.10 1.13 1.42
CA MET A 56 -5.63 -0.12 1.98
C MET A 56 -6.52 0.15 3.19
N THR A 57 -6.14 1.10 4.05
CA THR A 57 -6.91 1.50 5.22
C THR A 57 -8.25 2.16 4.82
N GLU A 58 -8.21 3.08 3.86
CA GLU A 58 -9.42 3.72 3.31
C GLU A 58 -10.38 2.69 2.72
N GLU A 59 -9.86 1.73 1.97
CA GLU A 59 -10.67 0.69 1.34
C GLU A 59 -11.26 -0.29 2.35
N ILE A 60 -10.50 -0.73 3.37
CA ILE A 60 -11.03 -1.56 4.46
C ILE A 60 -12.23 -0.87 5.10
N ASN A 61 -12.10 0.42 5.41
CA ASN A 61 -13.18 1.19 6.02
C ASN A 61 -14.40 1.29 5.10
N ALA A 62 -14.21 1.54 3.80
CA ALA A 62 -15.30 1.59 2.83
C ALA A 62 -16.03 0.24 2.67
N ILE A 63 -15.27 -0.86 2.66
CA ILE A 63 -15.86 -2.21 2.64
C ILE A 63 -16.66 -2.44 3.92
N ASN A 64 -16.05 -2.19 5.08
CA ASN A 64 -16.71 -2.42 6.37
C ASN A 64 -17.97 -1.58 6.53
N GLU A 65 -17.99 -0.32 6.08
CA GLU A 65 -19.18 0.53 6.07
C GLU A 65 -20.30 -0.08 5.21
N VAL A 66 -19.99 -0.50 3.98
CA VAL A 66 -20.99 -1.11 3.08
C VAL A 66 -21.53 -2.43 3.63
N LEU A 67 -20.70 -3.20 4.32
CA LEU A 67 -21.07 -4.47 4.94
C LEU A 67 -21.69 -4.32 6.34
N GLY A 68 -21.80 -3.10 6.88
CA GLY A 68 -22.32 -2.85 8.24
C GLY A 68 -21.42 -3.36 9.37
N ARG A 69 -20.11 -3.43 9.13
CA ARG A 69 -19.05 -3.91 10.04
C ARG A 69 -18.29 -2.74 10.69
N GLU A 70 -19.02 -1.76 11.20
CA GLU A 70 -18.48 -0.49 11.72
C GLU A 70 -17.56 -0.65 12.95
N ASP A 71 -17.60 -1.80 13.62
CA ASP A 71 -16.75 -2.16 14.77
C ASP A 71 -15.33 -2.59 14.38
N ARG A 72 -15.03 -2.68 13.08
CA ARG A 72 -13.74 -3.14 12.51
C ARG A 72 -12.88 -1.98 11.99
N GLU A 73 -12.69 -0.95 12.80
CA GLU A 73 -11.81 0.18 12.43
C GLU A 73 -10.33 -0.23 12.47
N VAL A 74 -9.59 0.10 11.41
CA VAL A 74 -8.14 -0.15 11.32
C VAL A 74 -7.41 0.77 12.28
N THR A 75 -6.73 0.21 13.29
CA THR A 75 -5.99 0.99 14.29
C THR A 75 -4.46 0.89 14.15
N SER A 76 -3.97 -0.08 13.37
CA SER A 76 -2.55 -0.28 13.14
C SER A 76 -2.06 0.41 11.87
N LEU A 77 -0.82 0.92 11.93
CA LEU A 77 -0.10 1.46 10.77
C LEU A 77 1.05 0.53 10.33
N LEU A 78 1.13 -0.67 10.91
CA LEU A 78 2.12 -1.66 10.51
C LEU A 78 1.63 -2.40 9.27
N LEU A 79 2.49 -2.50 8.26
CA LEU A 79 2.14 -3.12 6.98
C LEU A 79 1.61 -4.55 7.15
N ALA A 80 2.17 -5.34 8.07
CA ALA A 80 1.73 -6.71 8.31
C ALA A 80 0.29 -6.77 8.83
N ASP A 81 -0.06 -5.88 9.76
CA ASP A 81 -1.39 -5.81 10.35
C ASP A 81 -2.40 -5.31 9.32
N VAL A 82 -2.08 -4.21 8.62
CA VAL A 82 -2.92 -3.63 7.57
C VAL A 82 -3.14 -4.64 6.43
N ALA A 83 -2.12 -5.42 6.05
CA ALA A 83 -2.26 -6.46 5.04
C ALA A 83 -3.15 -7.62 5.48
N ALA A 84 -3.08 -8.02 6.75
CA ALA A 84 -3.96 -9.06 7.29
C ALA A 84 -5.42 -8.58 7.32
N GLU A 85 -5.67 -7.36 7.80
CA GLU A 85 -7.00 -6.76 7.83
C GLU A 85 -7.56 -6.54 6.42
N TYR A 86 -6.73 -6.09 5.48
CA TYR A 86 -7.12 -5.94 4.07
C TYR A 86 -7.51 -7.28 3.43
N SER A 87 -6.76 -8.34 3.72
CA SER A 87 -7.10 -9.70 3.25
C SER A 87 -8.43 -10.17 3.82
N GLU A 88 -8.70 -9.90 5.09
CA GLU A 88 -9.96 -10.27 5.73
C GLU A 88 -11.14 -9.49 5.12
N ALA A 89 -11.01 -8.17 5.00
CA ALA A 89 -12.03 -7.30 4.41
C ALA A 89 -12.33 -7.70 2.96
N SER A 90 -11.29 -8.01 2.17
CA SER A 90 -11.45 -8.48 0.79
C SER A 90 -12.14 -9.85 0.72
N GLY A 91 -11.88 -10.75 1.68
CA GLY A 91 -12.60 -12.02 1.78
C GLY A 91 -14.10 -11.80 2.04
N ALA A 92 -14.43 -10.96 3.02
CA ALA A 92 -15.82 -10.63 3.33
C ALA A 92 -16.53 -9.89 2.19
N LEU A 93 -15.82 -9.06 1.43
CA LEU A 93 -16.34 -8.46 0.20
C LEU A 93 -16.72 -9.56 -0.81
N GLY A 94 -15.88 -10.57 -0.98
CA GLY A 94 -16.16 -11.73 -1.83
C GLY A 94 -17.42 -12.48 -1.40
N ASP A 95 -17.51 -12.83 -0.12
CA ASP A 95 -18.67 -13.53 0.44
C ASP A 95 -19.96 -12.71 0.24
N ALA A 96 -19.91 -11.39 0.49
CA ALA A 96 -21.05 -10.50 0.31
C ALA A 96 -21.48 -10.36 -1.15
N ILE A 97 -20.55 -10.45 -2.11
CA ILE A 97 -20.89 -10.49 -3.54
C ILE A 97 -21.71 -11.75 -3.83
N ASP A 98 -21.22 -12.91 -3.40
CA ASP A 98 -21.91 -14.18 -3.65
C ASP A 98 -23.30 -14.21 -3.01
N GLU A 99 -23.43 -13.71 -1.77
CA GLU A 99 -24.71 -13.58 -1.07
C GLU A 99 -25.69 -12.65 -1.79
N ALA A 100 -25.22 -11.47 -2.22
CA ALA A 100 -26.07 -10.49 -2.91
C ALA A 100 -26.59 -11.03 -4.25
N PHE A 101 -25.75 -11.75 -5.00
CA PHE A 101 -26.18 -12.43 -6.23
C PHE A 101 -27.15 -13.59 -5.96
N ALA A 102 -26.92 -14.39 -4.92
CA ALA A 102 -27.83 -15.48 -4.56
C ALA A 102 -29.21 -14.98 -4.10
N ALA A 103 -29.25 -13.84 -3.39
CA ALA A 103 -30.47 -13.19 -2.93
C ALA A 103 -31.14 -12.32 -4.00
N ASN A 104 -30.47 -12.08 -5.13
CA ASN A 104 -30.90 -11.15 -6.17
C ASN A 104 -31.14 -9.72 -5.63
N ASP A 105 -30.29 -9.29 -4.69
CA ASP A 105 -30.32 -7.96 -4.06
C ASP A 105 -29.63 -6.94 -4.96
N GLU A 106 -30.40 -6.37 -5.89
CA GLU A 106 -29.91 -5.41 -6.88
C GLU A 106 -29.27 -4.15 -6.26
N ASP A 107 -29.78 -3.70 -5.11
CA ASP A 107 -29.25 -2.51 -4.43
C ASP A 107 -27.87 -2.80 -3.84
N MET A 108 -27.70 -3.97 -3.21
CA MET A 108 -26.41 -4.40 -2.69
C MET A 108 -25.41 -4.69 -3.80
N ILE A 109 -25.82 -5.38 -4.87
CA ILE A 109 -24.99 -5.64 -6.06
C ILE A 109 -24.44 -4.32 -6.62
N LYS A 110 -25.26 -3.26 -6.68
CA LYS A 110 -24.81 -1.94 -7.16
C LYS A 110 -23.75 -1.32 -6.25
N LYS A 111 -23.93 -1.38 -4.93
CA LYS A 111 -22.94 -0.87 -3.96
C LYS A 111 -21.60 -1.61 -4.10
N LEU A 112 -21.63 -2.94 -4.17
CA LEU A 112 -20.44 -3.77 -4.27
C LEU A 112 -19.69 -3.56 -5.60
N LYS A 113 -20.41 -3.38 -6.72
CA LYS A 113 -19.80 -3.03 -8.02
C LYS A 113 -19.08 -1.67 -8.00
N ASN A 114 -19.63 -0.69 -7.28
CA ASN A 114 -18.96 0.60 -7.13
C ASN A 114 -17.64 0.46 -6.37
N LEU A 115 -17.59 -0.32 -5.28
CA LEU A 115 -16.36 -0.61 -4.55
C LEU A 115 -15.30 -1.26 -5.45
N LEU A 116 -15.68 -2.28 -6.23
CA LEU A 116 -14.76 -2.94 -7.15
C LEU A 116 -14.23 -1.99 -8.23
N SER A 117 -15.06 -1.06 -8.72
CA SER A 117 -14.65 -0.08 -9.73
C SER A 117 -13.61 0.89 -9.16
N LEU A 118 -13.81 1.36 -7.93
CA LEU A 118 -12.84 2.21 -7.21
C LEU A 118 -11.52 1.47 -6.96
N ARG A 119 -11.57 0.18 -6.57
CA ARG A 119 -10.38 -0.67 -6.43
C ARG A 119 -9.59 -0.74 -7.74
N ILE A 120 -10.26 -1.04 -8.85
CA ILE A 120 -9.61 -1.18 -10.16
C ILE A 120 -8.95 0.13 -10.59
N GLU A 121 -9.61 1.27 -10.41
CA GLU A 121 -9.05 2.59 -10.72
C GLU A 121 -7.76 2.84 -9.93
N LYS A 122 -7.75 2.49 -8.63
CA LYS A 122 -6.57 2.64 -7.78
C LYS A 122 -5.45 1.66 -8.10
N GLU A 123 -5.77 0.40 -8.40
CA GLU A 123 -4.78 -0.57 -8.86
C GLU A 123 -4.10 -0.09 -10.16
N GLN A 124 -4.86 0.50 -11.09
CA GLN A 124 -4.30 1.08 -12.31
C GLN A 124 -3.41 2.30 -12.03
N GLU A 125 -3.79 3.16 -11.09
CA GLU A 125 -2.96 4.29 -10.65
C GLU A 125 -1.63 3.81 -10.03
N ILE A 126 -1.67 2.80 -9.16
CA ILE A 126 -0.50 2.25 -8.44
C ILE A 126 0.41 1.44 -9.38
N LEU A 127 -0.16 0.68 -10.31
CA LEU A 127 0.58 -0.08 -11.33
C LEU A 127 1.06 0.83 -12.47
N GLY A 128 0.48 2.02 -12.61
CA GLY A 128 0.89 3.05 -13.54
C GLY A 128 2.33 3.53 -13.27
N GLN A 129 3.19 3.33 -14.26
CA GLN A 129 4.56 3.87 -14.37
C GLN A 129 5.64 3.24 -13.49
N LEU A 130 5.99 1.98 -13.79
CA LEU A 130 7.40 1.60 -13.82
C LEU A 130 8.05 2.10 -15.12
N ASP A 131 7.99 3.41 -15.37
CA ASP A 131 8.91 4.01 -16.34
C ASP A 131 10.29 4.03 -15.67
N LEU A 132 11.15 3.11 -16.13
CA LEU A 132 12.59 3.19 -15.92
C LEU A 132 13.08 4.47 -16.59
N VAL A 133 12.96 5.60 -15.90
CA VAL A 133 13.65 6.83 -16.27
C VAL A 133 15.15 6.52 -16.20
N GLY A 134 15.79 6.33 -17.36
CA GLY A 134 17.23 6.06 -17.43
C GLY A 134 17.69 4.91 -18.34
N ARG A 135 17.02 4.62 -19.46
CA ARG A 135 17.66 3.91 -20.59
C ARG A 135 17.39 4.63 -21.91
N GLY A 136 18.27 5.57 -22.25
CA GLY A 136 18.32 6.27 -23.54
C GLY A 136 18.14 7.76 -23.41
#